data_AF-A0A4Q1AQY5-F1
#
_entry.id   AF-A0A4Q1AQY5-F1
#
_cell.length_a   1.000
_cell.length_b   1.000
_cell.length_c   1.000
_cell.angle_alpha   90.00
_cell.angle_beta   90.00
_cell.angle_gamma   90.00
#
_symmetry.space_group_name_H-M   'P 1'
#
loop_
_entity.id
_entity.type
_entity.pdbx_description
1 polymer ?
#
loop_
_entity_poly.entity_id
_entity_poly.type
_entity_poly.pdbx_seq_one_letter_code
_entity_poly.pdbx_strand_id
1 'polypeptide(L)'
;MERGNRSIEALKELTYINSLESQERADALVRWSKKYLVSSDITSGLDFDNLKKLKELFYTNINFIKEHKENTRKQMVENRKLKKFFSS
;
A
#
# COMPACT_ATOMS: atom_id res chain seq x y z
N MET A 1 20.01 -13.66 -5.96
CA MET A 1 18.94 -13.86 -4.95
C MET A 1 18.15 -15.09 -5.32
N GLU A 2 18.05 -16.05 -4.41
CA GLU A 2 17.18 -17.22 -4.56
C GLU A 2 15.71 -16.79 -4.49
N ARG A 3 14.83 -17.46 -5.25
CA ARG A 3 13.40 -17.12 -5.35
C ARG A 3 12.70 -17.10 -3.97
N GLY A 4 13.10 -17.97 -3.04
CA GLY A 4 12.53 -18.05 -1.68
C GLY A 4 12.82 -16.82 -0.80
N ASN A 5 14.03 -16.27 -0.87
CA ASN A 5 14.40 -15.14 -0.01
C ASN A 5 13.64 -13.86 -0.39
N ARG A 6 13.35 -13.68 -1.69
CA ARG A 6 12.62 -12.51 -2.20
C ARG A 6 11.17 -12.46 -1.72
N SER A 7 10.48 -13.60 -1.70
CA SER A 7 9.10 -13.71 -1.22
C SER A 7 8.98 -13.33 0.26
N ILE A 8 9.89 -13.84 1.08
CA ILE A 8 9.93 -13.54 2.52
C ILE A 8 10.28 -12.07 2.77
N GLU A 9 11.22 -11.51 2.00
CA GLU A 9 11.55 -10.08 2.06
C GLU A 9 10.35 -9.20 1.70
N ALA A 10 9.63 -9.55 0.62
CA ALA A 10 8.42 -8.85 0.20
C ALA A 10 7.36 -8.82 1.32
N LEU A 11 7.13 -9.96 1.99
CA LEU A 11 6.15 -10.05 3.08
C LEU A 11 6.58 -9.24 4.32
N LYS A 12 7.87 -9.25 4.68
CA LYS A 12 8.41 -8.44 5.78
C LYS A 12 8.26 -6.95 5.50
N GLU A 13 8.66 -6.51 4.31
CA GLU A 13 8.49 -5.11 3.89
C GLU A 13 7.03 -4.69 3.88
N LEU A 14 6.12 -5.53 3.36
CA LEU A 14 4.69 -5.20 3.36
C LEU A 14 4.10 -5.10 4.78
N THR A 15 4.58 -5.93 5.70
CA THR A 15 4.19 -5.86 7.12
C THR A 15 4.64 -4.54 7.74
N TYR A 16 5.88 -4.12 7.48
CA TYR A 16 6.39 -2.82 7.94
C TYR A 16 5.58 -1.66 7.37
N ILE A 17 5.33 -1.67 6.05
CA ILE A 17 4.55 -0.64 5.36
C ILE A 17 3.14 -0.51 5.96
N ASN A 18 2.52 -1.63 6.32
CA ASN A 18 1.19 -1.63 6.93
C ASN A 18 1.13 -0.89 8.28
N SER A 19 2.26 -0.75 8.97
CA SER A 19 2.37 -0.01 10.24
C SER A 19 2.70 1.48 10.08
N LEU A 20 2.96 1.97 8.86
CA LEU A 20 3.28 3.37 8.59
C LEU A 20 2.04 4.28 8.65
N GLU A 21 2.28 5.57 8.87
CA GLU A 21 1.26 6.62 8.78
C GLU A 21 0.72 6.76 7.35
N SER A 22 -0.51 7.27 7.21
CA SER A 22 -1.28 7.17 5.97
C SER A 22 -0.54 7.65 4.71
N GLN A 23 0.10 8.82 4.73
CA GLN A 23 0.75 9.35 3.53
C GLN A 23 2.02 8.57 3.16
N GLU A 24 2.84 8.25 4.15
CA GLU A 24 4.06 7.45 3.95
C GLU A 24 3.74 6.01 3.55
N ARG A 25 2.71 5.41 4.15
CA ARG A 25 2.17 4.11 3.78
C ARG A 25 1.74 4.07 2.31
N ALA A 26 1.01 5.07 1.84
CA ALA A 26 0.57 5.14 0.45
C ALA A 26 1.76 5.17 -0.52
N ASP A 27 2.75 6.04 -0.27
CA ASP A 27 3.94 6.13 -1.13
C ASP A 27 4.77 4.83 -1.10
N ALA A 28 4.96 4.26 0.09
CA ALA A 28 5.70 3.02 0.26
C ALA A 28 5.00 1.83 -0.41
N LEU A 29 3.67 1.75 -0.39
CA LEU A 29 2.89 0.73 -1.12
C LEU A 29 3.10 0.83 -2.64
N VAL A 30 3.19 2.04 -3.19
CA VAL A 30 3.48 2.25 -4.62
C VAL A 30 4.88 1.73 -4.96
N ARG A 31 5.88 2.03 -4.13
CA ARG A 31 7.25 1.53 -4.34
C ARG A 31 7.32 0.01 -4.22
N TRP A 32 6.68 -0.55 -3.19
CA TRP A 32 6.64 -1.97 -2.93
C TRP A 32 5.96 -2.73 -4.08
N SER A 33 4.81 -2.26 -4.56
CA SER A 33 4.10 -2.90 -5.68
C SER A 33 4.93 -2.90 -6.96
N LYS A 34 5.64 -1.81 -7.26
CA LYS A 34 6.57 -1.74 -8.40
C LYS A 34 7.75 -2.71 -8.25
N LYS A 35 8.34 -2.81 -7.05
CA LYS A 35 9.48 -3.68 -6.75
C LYS A 35 9.11 -5.18 -6.83
N TYR A 36 7.93 -5.53 -6.36
CA TYR A 36 7.56 -6.92 -6.11
C TYR A 36 6.53 -7.49 -7.07
N LEU A 37 5.51 -6.73 -7.48
CA LEU A 37 4.41 -7.26 -8.31
C LEU A 37 4.64 -7.14 -9.82
N VAL A 38 5.45 -6.17 -10.26
CA VAL A 38 5.69 -5.96 -11.70
C VAL A 38 6.67 -6.98 -12.26
N SER A 39 7.71 -7.34 -11.50
CA SER A 39 8.85 -8.07 -12.07
C SER A 39 8.79 -9.58 -11.91
N SER A 40 8.05 -10.16 -10.95
CA SER A 40 7.92 -11.62 -10.77
C SER A 40 6.83 -12.00 -9.77
N ASP A 41 6.46 -13.28 -9.75
CA ASP A 41 5.65 -13.86 -8.68
C ASP A 41 6.39 -13.82 -7.32
N ILE A 42 5.66 -13.45 -6.27
CA ILE A 42 6.15 -13.40 -4.88
C ILE A 42 5.52 -14.48 -3.99
N THR A 43 4.65 -15.33 -4.54
CA THR A 43 3.93 -16.34 -3.76
C THR A 43 4.69 -17.66 -3.69
N SER A 44 5.47 -17.98 -4.72
CA SER A 44 6.18 -19.26 -4.88
C SER A 44 7.19 -19.60 -3.77
N GLY A 45 7.68 -18.59 -3.03
CA GLY A 45 8.64 -18.76 -1.94
C GLY A 45 8.02 -18.74 -0.54
N LEU A 46 6.69 -18.69 -0.43
CA LEU A 46 5.99 -18.59 0.86
C LEU A 46 5.35 -19.92 1.24
N ASP A 47 5.49 -20.28 2.51
CA ASP A 47 4.67 -21.32 3.14
C ASP A 47 3.21 -20.87 3.30
N PHE A 48 2.31 -21.81 3.52
CA PHE A 48 0.88 -21.58 3.75
C PHE A 48 0.57 -20.47 4.76
N ASP A 49 1.26 -20.44 5.91
CA ASP A 49 1.01 -19.39 6.92
C ASP A 49 1.39 -18.00 6.41
N ASN A 50 2.54 -17.92 5.74
CA ASN A 50 3.01 -16.67 5.13
C ASN A 50 2.11 -16.22 3.97
N LEU A 51 1.56 -17.15 3.18
CA LEU A 51 0.58 -16.86 2.13
C LEU A 51 -0.72 -16.31 2.71
N LYS A 52 -1.19 -16.88 3.83
CA LYS A 52 -2.37 -16.39 4.54
C LYS A 52 -2.15 -14.97 5.04
N LYS A 53 -1.01 -14.71 5.67
CA LYS A 53 -0.61 -13.37 6.13
C LYS A 53 -0.49 -12.37 4.98
N LEU A 54 0.10 -12.80 3.85
CA LEU A 54 0.20 -11.97 2.65
C LEU A 54 -1.19 -11.57 2.16
N LYS A 55 -2.13 -12.53 2.07
CA LYS A 55 -3.52 -12.27 1.67
C LYS A 55 -4.20 -11.25 2.58
N GLU A 56 -4.09 -11.40 3.89
CA GLU A 56 -4.68 -10.47 4.87
C GLU A 56 -4.13 -9.04 4.72
N LEU A 57 -2.80 -8.93 4.57
CA LEU A 57 -2.14 -7.64 4.33
C LEU A 57 -2.57 -7.01 3.00
N PHE A 58 -2.75 -7.81 1.95
CA PHE A 58 -3.25 -7.32 0.67
C PHE A 58 -4.65 -6.70 0.79
N TYR A 59 -5.58 -7.40 1.42
CA TYR A 59 -6.94 -6.88 1.63
C TYR A 59 -6.93 -5.59 2.45
N THR A 60 -6.17 -5.58 3.54
CA THR A 60 -6.05 -4.40 4.42
C THR A 60 -5.48 -3.21 3.65
N ASN A 61 -4.40 -3.41 2.89
CA ASN A 61 -3.76 -2.36 2.12
C ASN A 61 -4.62 -1.86 0.95
N ILE A 62 -5.36 -2.74 0.27
CA ILE A 62 -6.31 -2.33 -0.78
C ILE A 62 -7.43 -1.47 -0.20
N ASN A 63 -7.98 -1.85 0.95
CA ASN A 63 -9.02 -1.06 1.61
C ASN A 63 -8.48 0.32 2.02
N PHE A 64 -7.28 0.33 2.61
CA PHE A 64 -6.57 1.56 2.94
C PHE A 64 -6.40 2.49 1.72
N ILE A 65 -5.94 1.98 0.56
CA ILE A 65 -5.76 2.81 -0.64
C ILE A 65 -7.09 3.40 -1.13
N LYS A 66 -8.19 2.63 -1.08
CA LYS A 66 -9.52 3.11 -1.47
C LYS A 66 -9.98 4.26 -0.56
N GLU A 67 -9.81 4.09 0.74
CA GLU A 67 -10.17 5.11 1.73
C GLU A 67 -9.30 6.37 1.58
N HIS A 68 -7.97 6.18 1.45
CA HIS A 68 -7.02 7.27 1.25
C HIS A 68 -7.35 8.10 -0.01
N LYS A 69 -7.74 7.43 -1.11
CA LYS A 69 -8.20 8.10 -2.34
C LYS A 69 -9.46 8.92 -2.10
N GLU A 70 -10.44 8.39 -1.38
CA GLU A 70 -11.67 9.11 -1.07
C GLU A 70 -11.41 10.33 -0.17
N ASN A 71 -10.60 10.16 0.89
CA ASN A 71 -10.27 11.25 1.80
C ASN A 71 -9.52 12.37 1.07
N THR A 72 -8.53 12.03 0.24
CA THR A 72 -7.82 13.00 -0.61
C THR A 72 -8.77 13.75 -1.53
N ARG A 73 -9.77 13.07 -2.12
CA ARG A 73 -10.79 13.73 -2.95
C ARG A 73 -11.63 14.72 -2.15
N LYS A 74 -12.05 14.37 -0.93
CA LYS A 74 -12.82 15.26 -0.05
C LYS A 74 -12.01 16.51 0.31
N GLN A 75 -10.76 16.32 0.73
CA GLN A 75 -9.81 17.41 1.05
C GLN A 75 -9.60 18.37 -0.13
N MET A 76 -9.51 17.87 -1.36
CA MET A 76 -9.41 18.72 -2.56
C MET A 76 -10.66 19.56 -2.81
N VAL A 77 -11.85 18.97 -2.62
CA VAL A 77 -13.12 19.70 -2.78
C VAL A 77 -13.26 20.79 -1.72
N GLU A 78 -12.91 20.52 -0.47
CA GLU A 78 -12.95 21.51 0.60
C GLU A 78 -11.94 22.64 0.37
N ASN A 79 -10.70 22.33 0.00
CA ASN A 79 -9.70 23.34 -0.34
C ASN A 79 -10.15 24.25 -1.50
N ARG A 80 -10.84 23.70 -2.50
CA ARG A 80 -11.43 24.52 -3.59
C ARG A 80 -12.52 25.45 -3.07
N LYS A 81 -13.37 25.00 -2.14
CA LYS A 81 -14.42 25.83 -1.52
C LYS A 81 -13.80 26.97 -0.69
N LEU A 82 -12.81 26.65 0.14
CA LEU A 82 -12.09 27.64 0.95
C LEU A 82 -11.38 28.67 0.06
N LYS A 83 -10.66 28.24 -0.98
CA LYS A 83 -10.04 29.17 -1.94
C LYS A 83 -11.07 30.10 -2.60
N LYS A 84 -12.24 29.58 -2.98
CA LYS A 84 -13.33 30.38 -3.56
C LYS A 84 -13.88 31.39 -2.55
N PHE A 85 -13.97 31.03 -1.27
CA PHE A 85 -14.39 31.94 -0.20
C PHE A 85 -13.37 33.08 0.01
N PHE A 86 -12.07 32.77 0.07
CA PHE A 86 -11.02 33.78 0.24
C PHE A 86 -10.76 34.64 -1.00
N SER A 87 -11.20 34.20 -2.18
CA SER A 87 -11.08 34.95 -3.44
C SER A 87 -12.37 35.70 -3.81
N SER A 88 -13.37 35.67 -2.92
CA SER A 88 -14.64 36.39 -3.05
C SER A 88 -14.70 37.54 -2.05
#